data_AF-T2S6T9-F1
#
_entry.id   AF-T2S6T9-F1
#
_cell.length_a   1.000
_cell.length_b   1.000
_cell.length_c   1.000
_cell.angle_alpha   90.00
_cell.angle_beta   90.00
_cell.angle_gamma   90.00
#
_symmetry.space_group_name_H-M   'P 1'
#
loop_
_entity.id
_entity.type
_entity.pdbx_description
1 polymer ?
#
loop_
_entity_poly.entity_id
_entity_poly.type
_entity_poly.pdbx_seq_one_letter_code
_entity_poly.pdbx_strand_id
1 'polypeptide(L)'
;MSFFQSLPDYWGLRQSFPVMPLNKLDEKPTRSASLWDITCDSDGEIAFDSTKPLFLHDIDVDEEEYFLAFFLVGAYQEVLGMKHNLFTHPTELSVVFDEKGDYEVEDICEAQTILDVLDDLDYDTKEIERLLKQKIEDNNNLDMEEKKEIMGRLYVMLSENGYLRTIS
;
A
#
# COMPACT_ATOMS: atom_id res chain seq x y z
N MET A 1 1.25 -2.13 -2.19
CA MET A 1 0.14 -1.77 -3.10
C MET A 1 -0.82 -2.95 -3.19
N SER A 2 -2.11 -2.71 -3.48
CA SER A 2 -3.08 -3.76 -3.84
C SER A 2 -3.52 -3.58 -5.30
N PHE A 3 -3.50 -4.64 -6.10
CA PHE A 3 -3.93 -4.63 -7.50
C PHE A 3 -5.46 -4.51 -7.61
N PHE A 4 -6.21 -5.06 -6.67
CA PHE A 4 -7.67 -4.89 -6.63
C PHE A 4 -8.10 -3.45 -6.39
N GLN A 5 -7.32 -2.71 -5.58
CA GLN A 5 -7.59 -1.30 -5.27
C GLN A 5 -7.13 -0.36 -6.37
N SER A 6 -5.91 -0.56 -6.90
CA SER A 6 -5.27 0.42 -7.79
C SER A 6 -5.21 0.00 -9.26
N LEU A 7 -5.48 -1.26 -9.58
CA LEU A 7 -5.51 -1.81 -10.94
C LEU A 7 -6.72 -2.74 -11.17
N PRO A 8 -7.97 -2.33 -10.82
CA PRO A 8 -9.14 -3.19 -10.93
C PRO A 8 -9.39 -3.71 -12.35
N ASP A 9 -9.07 -2.95 -13.40
CA ASP A 9 -9.24 -3.41 -14.79
C ASP A 9 -8.23 -4.49 -15.19
N TYR A 10 -7.06 -4.54 -14.54
CA TYR A 10 -6.12 -5.64 -14.74
C TYR A 10 -6.76 -6.95 -14.30
N TRP A 11 -7.34 -6.98 -13.10
CA TRP A 11 -8.02 -8.16 -12.58
C TRP A 11 -9.31 -8.47 -13.34
N GLY A 12 -10.17 -7.48 -13.55
CA GLY A 12 -11.51 -7.68 -14.11
C GLY A 12 -11.56 -7.92 -15.62
N LEU A 13 -10.68 -7.24 -16.38
CA LEU A 13 -10.72 -7.22 -17.85
C LEU A 13 -9.40 -7.66 -18.51
N ARG A 14 -8.40 -8.07 -17.73
CA ARG A 14 -7.04 -8.40 -18.20
C ARG A 14 -6.36 -7.24 -18.94
N GLN A 15 -6.71 -6.00 -18.57
CA GLN A 15 -6.06 -4.82 -19.11
C GLN A 15 -4.60 -4.77 -18.68
N SER A 16 -3.68 -4.66 -19.64
CA SER A 16 -2.25 -4.53 -19.32
C SER A 16 -1.89 -3.06 -19.11
N PHE A 17 -1.12 -2.77 -18.05
CA PHE A 17 -0.54 -1.45 -17.80
C PHE A 17 0.99 -1.51 -17.95
N PRO A 18 1.63 -0.49 -18.54
CA PRO A 18 3.08 -0.40 -18.55
C PRO A 18 3.60 -0.31 -17.12
N VAL A 19 4.58 -1.15 -16.79
CA VAL A 19 5.29 -1.12 -15.50
C VAL A 19 6.78 -1.01 -15.74
N MET A 20 7.46 -0.17 -14.96
CA MET A 20 8.92 -0.06 -14.99
C MET A 20 9.48 0.45 -13.65
N PRO A 21 10.76 0.19 -13.36
CA PRO A 21 11.45 0.81 -12.23
C PRO A 21 11.53 2.33 -12.38
N LEU A 22 11.57 3.06 -11.27
CA LEU A 22 11.80 4.51 -11.28
C LEU A 22 13.29 4.88 -11.37
N ASN A 23 14.20 3.98 -11.02
CA ASN A 23 15.65 4.17 -11.03
C ASN A 23 16.38 3.02 -11.75
N LYS A 24 17.72 3.11 -11.86
CA LYS A 24 18.61 2.13 -12.52
C LYS A 24 18.29 1.88 -14.01
N LEU A 25 17.64 2.82 -14.68
CA LEU A 25 17.23 2.67 -16.08
C LEU A 25 18.39 2.67 -17.08
N ASP A 26 19.57 3.09 -16.64
CA ASP A 26 20.85 3.01 -17.34
C ASP A 26 21.54 1.65 -17.19
N GLU A 27 21.08 0.80 -16.26
CA GLU A 27 21.53 -0.56 -16.07
C GLU A 27 20.62 -1.54 -16.84
N LYS A 28 21.17 -2.69 -17.25
CA LYS A 28 20.39 -3.70 -17.96
C LYS A 28 19.71 -4.63 -16.94
N PRO A 29 18.37 -4.75 -16.92
CA PRO A 29 17.70 -5.71 -16.04
C PRO A 29 18.00 -7.16 -16.46
N THR A 30 18.20 -8.04 -15.48
CA THR A 30 18.67 -9.42 -15.70
C THR A 30 17.72 -10.50 -15.18
N ARG A 31 16.70 -10.14 -14.39
CA ARG A 31 15.76 -11.07 -13.76
C ARG A 31 14.41 -11.02 -14.47
N SER A 32 13.92 -12.14 -14.99
CA SER A 32 12.51 -12.27 -15.38
C SER A 32 11.64 -12.19 -14.13
N ALA A 33 10.63 -11.32 -14.12
CA ALA A 33 9.83 -11.04 -12.94
C ALA A 33 8.35 -11.39 -13.14
N SER A 34 7.73 -11.90 -12.07
CA SER A 34 6.31 -11.76 -11.79
C SER A 34 6.15 -10.76 -10.65
N LEU A 35 5.10 -9.95 -10.66
CA LEU A 35 4.78 -9.03 -9.55
C LEU A 35 3.59 -9.57 -8.77
N TRP A 36 3.71 -9.56 -7.45
CA TRP A 36 2.65 -9.97 -6.54
C TRP A 36 2.33 -8.78 -5.64
N ASP A 37 1.04 -8.52 -5.44
CA ASP A 37 0.63 -7.53 -4.45
C ASP A 37 0.70 -8.11 -3.03
N ILE A 38 0.37 -7.30 -2.02
CA ILE A 38 0.47 -7.72 -0.60
C ILE A 38 -0.81 -8.39 -0.09
N THR A 39 -1.74 -8.75 -0.96
CA THR A 39 -2.99 -9.40 -0.56
C THR A 39 -2.80 -10.90 -0.34
N CYS A 40 -3.74 -11.53 0.35
CA CYS A 40 -3.75 -12.98 0.53
C CYS A 40 -4.34 -13.73 -0.67
N ASP A 41 -4.87 -13.02 -1.66
CA ASP A 41 -5.52 -13.61 -2.82
C ASP A 41 -4.48 -13.86 -3.92
N SER A 42 -4.41 -15.09 -4.42
CA SER A 42 -3.48 -15.46 -5.49
C SER A 42 -3.78 -14.78 -6.82
N ASP A 43 -4.98 -14.24 -7.01
CA ASP A 43 -5.32 -13.44 -8.19
C ASP A 43 -4.65 -12.04 -8.17
N GLY A 44 -4.08 -11.63 -7.04
CA GLY A 44 -3.26 -10.43 -6.87
C GLY A 44 -1.87 -10.51 -7.51
N GLU A 45 -1.74 -11.11 -8.70
CA GLU A 45 -0.47 -11.33 -9.40
C GLU A 45 -0.49 -10.78 -10.83
N ILE A 46 0.59 -10.07 -11.22
CA ILE A 46 1.02 -9.88 -12.61
C ILE A 46 2.05 -10.96 -12.93
N ALA A 47 1.56 -12.10 -13.40
CA ALA A 47 2.38 -13.26 -13.71
C ALA A 47 3.28 -12.99 -14.92
N PHE A 48 4.44 -13.65 -14.95
CA PHE A 48 5.34 -13.59 -16.09
C PHE A 48 4.66 -14.06 -17.39
N ASP A 49 4.72 -13.21 -18.42
CA ASP A 49 4.23 -13.49 -19.76
C ASP A 49 5.40 -13.56 -20.74
N SER A 50 5.62 -14.71 -21.39
CA SER A 50 6.71 -14.88 -22.36
C SER A 50 6.54 -14.03 -23.62
N THR A 51 5.33 -13.57 -23.92
CA THR A 51 5.03 -12.66 -25.03
C THR A 51 5.24 -11.19 -24.66
N LYS A 52 5.19 -10.87 -23.37
CA LYS A 52 5.44 -9.54 -22.79
C LYS A 52 6.32 -9.66 -21.53
N PRO A 53 7.59 -10.10 -21.69
CA PRO A 53 8.38 -10.45 -20.53
C PRO A 53 8.80 -9.20 -19.76
N LEU A 54 8.43 -9.15 -18.48
CA LEU A 54 8.94 -8.15 -17.55
C LEU A 54 10.30 -8.58 -17.03
N PHE A 55 11.30 -7.70 -17.17
CA PHE A 55 12.62 -7.88 -16.57
C PHE A 55 12.90 -6.76 -15.56
N LEU A 56 13.44 -7.13 -14.39
CA LEU A 56 13.84 -6.21 -13.34
C LEU A 56 15.33 -6.40 -12.99
N HIS A 57 15.88 -5.41 -12.29
CA HIS A 57 17.23 -5.47 -11.73
C HIS A 57 17.30 -6.47 -10.58
N ASP A 58 18.46 -7.10 -10.40
CA ASP A 58 18.76 -7.92 -9.24
C ASP A 58 19.21 -6.97 -8.11
N ILE A 59 18.32 -6.71 -7.16
CA ILE A 59 18.51 -5.71 -6.08
C ILE A 59 18.34 -6.36 -4.72
N ASP A 60 18.97 -5.77 -3.71
CA ASP A 60 18.78 -6.13 -2.30
C ASP A 60 17.87 -5.08 -1.62
N VAL A 61 16.66 -5.49 -1.25
CA VAL A 61 15.67 -4.61 -0.63
C VAL A 61 16.03 -4.18 0.81
N ASP A 62 16.98 -4.88 1.45
CA ASP A 62 17.48 -4.52 2.78
C ASP A 62 18.58 -3.44 2.69
N GLU A 63 19.23 -3.30 1.51
CA GLU A 63 20.30 -2.34 1.27
C GLU A 63 19.85 -1.09 0.49
N GLU A 64 18.88 -1.23 -0.42
CA GLU A 64 18.41 -0.13 -1.26
C GLU A 64 16.90 -0.15 -1.56
N GLU A 65 16.33 1.05 -1.73
CA GLU A 65 14.94 1.21 -2.15
C GLU A 65 14.78 0.99 -3.66
N TYR A 66 13.76 0.21 -4.03
CA TYR A 66 13.47 -0.13 -5.42
C TYR A 66 11.99 0.05 -5.74
N PHE A 67 11.66 1.22 -6.28
CA PHE A 67 10.29 1.58 -6.60
C PHE A 67 9.90 1.17 -8.02
N LEU A 68 8.73 0.55 -8.13
CA LEU A 68 8.07 0.27 -9.41
C LEU A 68 6.96 1.28 -9.64
N ALA A 69 6.84 1.76 -10.87
CA ALA A 69 5.76 2.65 -11.29
C ALA A 69 4.87 1.97 -12.32
N PHE A 70 3.56 2.13 -12.11
CA PHE A 70 2.51 1.70 -13.01
C PHE A 70 1.96 2.93 -13.73
N PHE A 71 1.99 2.89 -15.06
CA PHE A 71 1.60 4.03 -15.89
C PHE A 71 0.26 3.78 -16.56
N LEU A 72 -0.36 4.87 -17.04
CA LEU A 72 -1.66 4.84 -17.73
C LEU A 72 -2.81 4.34 -16.84
N VAL A 73 -2.71 4.57 -15.53
CA VAL A 73 -3.70 4.15 -14.51
C VAL A 73 -4.73 5.23 -14.17
N GLY A 74 -4.64 6.42 -14.78
CA GLY A 74 -5.49 7.58 -14.43
C GLY A 74 -6.95 7.52 -14.90
N ALA A 75 -7.35 6.45 -15.60
CA ALA A 75 -8.72 6.28 -16.07
C ALA A 75 -9.34 5.01 -15.48
N TYR A 76 -10.57 5.12 -14.97
CA TYR A 76 -11.37 4.07 -14.33
C TYR A 76 -10.82 3.45 -13.04
N GLN A 77 -9.49 3.38 -12.85
CA GLN A 77 -8.90 2.60 -11.76
C GLN A 77 -9.30 3.12 -10.38
N GLU A 78 -9.32 4.43 -10.20
CA GLU A 78 -9.72 5.07 -8.94
C GLU A 78 -11.20 4.77 -8.60
N VAL A 79 -12.10 4.94 -9.58
CA VAL A 79 -13.55 4.78 -9.39
C VAL A 79 -13.95 3.31 -9.22
N LEU A 80 -13.24 2.39 -9.88
CA LEU A 80 -13.50 0.96 -9.81
C LEU A 80 -12.72 0.24 -8.69
N GLY A 81 -11.84 0.96 -7.97
CA GLY A 81 -10.98 0.41 -6.95
C GLY A 81 -11.76 -0.32 -5.87
N MET A 82 -11.46 -1.61 -5.66
CA MET A 82 -12.06 -2.40 -4.61
C MET A 82 -11.17 -2.41 -3.37
N LYS A 83 -11.77 -2.14 -2.20
CA LYS A 83 -11.11 -2.18 -0.88
C LYS A 83 -10.84 -3.62 -0.40
N HIS A 84 -10.17 -4.45 -1.21
CA HIS A 84 -9.84 -5.84 -0.86
C HIS A 84 -8.89 -5.88 0.34
N ASN A 85 -9.15 -6.75 1.32
CA ASN A 85 -8.45 -6.79 2.61
C ASN A 85 -8.37 -5.43 3.34
N LEU A 86 -9.33 -4.53 3.08
CA LEU A 86 -9.39 -3.19 3.66
C LEU A 86 -8.22 -2.28 3.27
N PHE A 87 -7.45 -2.64 2.23
CA PHE A 87 -6.52 -1.69 1.62
C PHE A 87 -7.33 -0.62 0.88
N THR A 88 -7.35 0.58 1.43
CA THR A 88 -8.06 1.74 0.89
C THR A 88 -7.23 2.49 -0.13
N HIS A 89 -7.78 3.58 -0.65
CA HIS A 89 -7.08 4.42 -1.60
C HIS A 89 -5.70 4.83 -1.04
N PRO A 90 -4.60 4.64 -1.80
CA PRO A 90 -3.28 5.07 -1.36
C PRO A 90 -3.20 6.59 -1.24
N THR A 91 -2.17 7.09 -0.55
CA THR A 91 -1.88 8.53 -0.57
C THR A 91 -1.67 8.99 -2.00
N GLU A 92 -2.33 10.07 -2.37
CA GLU A 92 -2.19 10.73 -3.66
C GLU A 92 -1.79 12.19 -3.49
N LEU A 93 -1.20 12.76 -4.53
CA LEU A 93 -0.75 14.14 -4.58
C LEU A 93 -0.70 14.61 -6.04
N SER A 94 -0.76 15.92 -6.21
CA SER A 94 -0.56 16.59 -7.50
C SER A 94 0.87 17.11 -7.59
N VAL A 95 1.56 16.83 -8.71
CA VAL A 95 2.86 17.44 -9.02
C VAL A 95 2.64 18.51 -10.08
N VAL A 96 2.86 19.77 -9.71
CA VAL A 96 2.66 20.93 -10.58
C VAL A 96 4.02 21.47 -11.01
N PHE A 97 4.18 21.70 -12.31
CA PHE A 97 5.41 22.25 -12.88
C PHE A 97 5.21 23.71 -13.28
N ASP A 98 6.19 24.56 -12.97
CA ASP A 98 6.20 25.95 -13.42
C ASP A 98 6.74 26.07 -14.87
N GLU A 99 6.75 27.30 -15.40
CA GLU A 99 7.27 27.56 -16.75
C GLU A 99 8.77 27.28 -16.93
N LYS A 100 9.54 27.19 -15.82
CA LYS A 100 10.97 26.90 -15.81
C LYS A 100 11.25 25.40 -15.69
N GLY A 101 10.24 24.59 -15.37
CA GLY A 101 10.35 23.16 -15.13
C GLY A 101 10.68 22.81 -13.68
N ASP A 102 10.66 23.78 -12.76
CA ASP A 102 10.68 23.50 -11.32
C ASP A 102 9.32 22.90 -10.92
N TYR A 103 9.31 21.99 -9.93
CA TYR A 103 8.08 21.31 -9.50
C TYR A 103 7.73 21.59 -8.04
N GLU A 104 6.44 21.64 -7.76
CA GLU A 104 5.87 21.70 -6.42
C GLU A 104 4.84 20.58 -6.23
N VAL A 105 4.65 20.17 -4.99
CA VAL A 105 3.67 19.16 -4.60
C VAL A 105 2.47 19.86 -3.96
N GLU A 106 1.29 19.61 -4.50
CA GLU A 106 0.02 20.17 -4.05
C GLU A 106 -1.02 19.06 -3.80
N ASP A 107 -2.15 19.42 -3.20
CA ASP A 107 -3.33 18.53 -3.02
C ASP A 107 -3.02 17.14 -2.45
N ILE A 108 -2.20 17.07 -1.40
CA ILE A 108 -1.90 15.80 -0.74
C ILE A 108 -3.16 15.27 -0.05
N CYS A 109 -3.62 14.11 -0.48
CA CYS A 109 -4.70 13.35 0.13
C CYS A 109 -4.11 12.07 0.73
N GLU A 110 -4.02 12.01 2.06
CA GLU A 110 -3.41 10.88 2.76
C GLU A 110 -4.31 9.65 2.73
N ALA A 111 -3.69 8.47 2.62
CA ALA A 111 -4.38 7.19 2.80
C ALA A 111 -5.07 7.13 4.17
N GLN A 112 -6.30 6.62 4.17
CA GLN A 112 -7.11 6.44 5.38
C GLN A 112 -6.37 5.59 6.42
N THR A 113 -6.51 5.97 7.70
CA THR A 113 -5.99 5.20 8.83
C THR A 113 -6.86 3.96 9.08
N ILE A 114 -6.34 2.98 9.83
CA ILE A 114 -7.12 1.79 10.20
C ILE A 114 -8.45 2.18 10.88
N LEU A 115 -8.48 3.21 11.73
CA LEU A 115 -9.72 3.69 12.34
C LEU A 115 -10.69 4.27 11.33
N ASP A 116 -10.23 5.09 10.39
CA ASP A 116 -11.09 5.66 9.34
C ASP A 116 -11.74 4.55 8.50
N VAL A 117 -10.99 3.50 8.17
CA VAL A 117 -11.52 2.36 7.40
C VAL A 117 -12.57 1.57 8.18
N LEU A 118 -12.41 1.44 9.50
CA LEU A 118 -13.41 0.80 10.35
C LEU A 118 -14.68 1.66 10.48
N ASP A 119 -14.52 2.98 10.59
CA ASP A 119 -15.64 3.93 10.63
C ASP A 119 -16.45 3.91 9.33
N ASP A 120 -15.77 3.88 8.17
CA ASP A 120 -16.37 3.71 6.84
C ASP A 120 -17.25 2.45 6.71
N LEU A 121 -17.00 1.43 7.54
CA LEU A 121 -17.76 0.18 7.59
C LEU A 121 -18.85 0.17 8.68
N ASP A 122 -19.18 1.35 9.22
CA ASP A 122 -20.16 1.57 10.29
C ASP A 122 -19.79 0.87 11.63
N TYR A 123 -18.50 0.59 11.87
CA TYR A 123 -18.07 0.13 13.20
C TYR A 123 -17.99 1.30 14.20
N ASP A 124 -18.41 1.05 15.44
CA ASP A 124 -18.19 1.99 16.53
C ASP A 124 -16.71 1.95 16.96
N THR A 125 -15.90 2.80 16.34
CA THR A 125 -14.46 2.93 16.59
C THR A 125 -14.15 3.23 18.06
N LYS A 126 -14.98 4.02 18.73
CA LYS A 126 -14.82 4.35 20.16
C LYS A 126 -15.04 3.14 21.05
N GLU A 127 -16.04 2.31 20.72
CA GLU A 127 -16.28 1.07 21.43
C GLU A 127 -15.16 0.06 21.18
N ILE A 128 -14.64 -0.05 19.94
CA ILE A 128 -13.49 -0.89 19.62
C ILE A 128 -12.27 -0.49 20.46
N GLU A 129 -11.92 0.80 20.48
CA GLU A 129 -10.81 1.31 21.29
C GLU A 129 -11.01 1.00 22.78
N ARG A 130 -12.22 1.22 23.30
CA ARG A 130 -12.56 0.94 24.70
C ARG A 130 -12.36 -0.53 25.04
N LEU A 131 -12.83 -1.44 24.17
CA LEU A 131 -12.72 -2.88 24.36
C LEU A 131 -11.28 -3.37 24.27
N LEU A 132 -10.50 -2.87 23.30
CA LEU A 132 -9.08 -3.20 23.17
C LEU A 132 -8.29 -2.73 24.40
N LYS A 133 -8.55 -1.50 24.84
CA LYS A 133 -7.94 -0.96 26.06
C LYS A 133 -8.25 -1.83 27.28
N GLN A 134 -9.53 -2.16 27.48
CA GLN A 134 -9.96 -3.00 28.60
C GLN A 134 -9.28 -4.37 28.57
N LYS A 135 -9.15 -5.00 27.39
CA LYS A 135 -8.46 -6.29 27.26
C LYS A 135 -6.98 -6.23 27.64
N ILE A 136 -6.30 -5.12 27.37
CA ILE A 136 -4.90 -4.93 27.77
C ILE A 136 -4.81 -4.74 29.29
N GLU A 137 -5.71 -3.92 29.86
CA GLU A 137 -5.74 -3.63 31.30
C GLU A 137 -6.06 -4.88 32.13
N ASP A 138 -7.02 -5.71 31.69
CA ASP A 138 -7.48 -6.92 32.37
C ASP A 138 -6.51 -8.12 32.22
N ASN A 139 -5.46 -7.99 31.41
CA ASN A 139 -4.50 -9.07 31.20
C ASN A 139 -3.55 -9.22 32.41
N ASN A 140 -3.72 -10.29 33.18
CA ASN A 140 -2.91 -10.57 34.37
C ASN A 140 -1.50 -11.11 34.07
N ASN A 141 -1.20 -11.46 32.82
CA ASN A 141 0.12 -11.96 32.42
C ASN A 141 1.08 -10.84 32.01
N LEU A 142 0.61 -9.59 31.95
CA LEU A 142 1.41 -8.42 31.60
C LEU A 142 1.62 -7.54 32.82
N ASP A 143 2.83 -7.03 33.00
CA ASP A 143 3.11 -6.01 34.00
C ASP A 143 2.62 -4.61 33.56
N MET A 144 2.76 -3.62 34.45
CA MET A 144 2.27 -2.26 34.17
C MET A 144 3.05 -1.53 33.08
N GLU A 145 4.33 -1.87 32.91
CA GLU A 145 5.20 -1.25 31.91
C GLU A 145 4.90 -1.83 30.53
N GLU A 146 4.79 -3.16 30.43
CA GLU A 146 4.37 -3.87 29.22
C GLU A 146 2.99 -3.41 28.74
N LYS A 147 2.02 -3.27 29.65
CA LYS A 147 0.68 -2.75 29.32
C LYS A 147 0.75 -1.36 28.70
N LYS A 148 1.57 -0.48 29.26
CA LYS A 148 1.72 0.89 28.78
C LYS A 148 2.39 0.92 27.40
N GLU A 149 3.41 0.09 27.19
CA GLU A 149 4.07 -0.05 25.89
C GLU A 149 3.11 -0.56 24.81
N ILE A 150 2.40 -1.66 25.09
CA ILE A 150 1.43 -2.25 24.15
C ILE A 150 0.32 -1.24 23.84
N MET A 151 -0.17 -0.51 24.83
CA MET A 151 -1.18 0.54 24.64
C MET A 151 -0.66 1.64 23.69
N GLY A 152 0.57 2.11 23.90
CA GLY A 152 1.18 3.12 23.02
C GLY A 152 1.30 2.63 21.59
N ARG A 153 1.78 1.40 21.40
CA ARG A 153 1.90 0.77 20.07
C ARG A 153 0.54 0.59 19.40
N LEU A 154 -0.49 0.19 20.15
CA LEU A 154 -1.84 0.02 19.62
C LEU A 154 -2.39 1.34 19.06
N TYR A 155 -2.28 2.44 19.81
CA TYR A 155 -2.77 3.74 19.34
C TYR A 155 -2.03 4.24 18.10
N VAL A 156 -0.72 4.01 18.03
CA VAL A 156 0.06 4.31 16.81
C VAL A 156 -0.46 3.48 15.65
N MET A 157 -0.56 2.15 15.80
CA MET A 157 -1.05 1.28 14.73
C MET A 157 -2.44 1.65 14.25
N LEU A 158 -3.37 1.94 15.16
CA LEU A 158 -4.74 2.34 14.80
C LEU A 158 -4.81 3.68 14.04
N SER A 159 -3.83 4.56 14.27
CA SER A 159 -3.72 5.87 13.62
C SER A 159 -2.85 5.85 12.36
N GLU A 160 -2.31 4.69 11.98
CA GLU A 160 -1.53 4.51 10.77
C GLU A 160 -2.41 3.91 9.66
N ASN A 161 -2.01 4.10 8.40
CA ASN A 161 -2.66 3.42 7.29
C ASN A 161 -2.35 1.91 7.29
N GLY A 162 -3.20 1.14 6.61
CA GLY A 162 -3.10 -0.32 6.60
C GLY A 162 -1.99 -0.90 5.72
N TYR A 163 -1.25 -0.10 4.96
CA TYR A 163 -0.20 -0.62 4.07
C TYR A 163 1.02 -1.11 4.86
N LEU A 164 1.64 -2.19 4.37
CA LEU A 164 2.85 -2.76 4.97
C LEU A 164 4.04 -1.81 4.84
N ARG A 165 4.94 -1.89 5.83
CA ARG A 165 6.23 -1.19 5.85
C ARG A 165 7.35 -2.16 5.58
N THR A 166 8.44 -1.66 5.00
CA THR A 166 9.66 -2.43 4.80
C THR A 166 10.19 -2.91 6.15
N ILE A 167 10.64 -4.17 6.20
CA ILE A 167 11.27 -4.74 7.39
C ILE A 167 12.74 -4.35 7.34
N SER A 168 13.11 -3.22 7.98
CA SER A 168 14.52 -2.81 8.17
C SER A 168 14.95 -3.00 9.61
#